data_AF-A0A953ZT87-F1
#
_entry.id   AF-A0A953ZT87-F1
#
_cell.length_a   1.000
_cell.length_b   1.000
_cell.length_c   1.000
_cell.angle_alpha   90.00
_cell.angle_beta   90.00
_cell.angle_gamma   90.00
#
_symmetry.space_group_name_H-M   'P 1'
#
loop_
_entity.id
_entity.type
_entity.pdbx_description
1 polymer ?
#
loop_
_entity_poly.entity_id
_entity_poly.type
_entity_poly.pdbx_seq_one_letter_code
_entity_poly.pdbx_strand_id
1 'polypeptide(L)'
;MITFLLLPLLVVLLMVVADAVWSARSALELRQRILELLALGLRRGVPLPHLLRRAATTGPRRGRRAMRRLAHDLESGEHLVEALEWAAPDSFPPACRAVLGAAEGSTLPDAIDALVAETGQRSALGHRWALALVHPVLLVLTMMLVEQRLSRLPANLVGTRWATSSRVALPWGRVEQWLVVALGFAGSVGVAWALWRGAPALRRLVRDACASDGLLSRVWRHGSTAAQLGVIGHLVRGGRGLSAALRDAAVVGGVHAGQRVRAAADAIDEGFPVVDALRTTRWPEYAVQMVGAASRGSPTQLGNALMRAAEECRRRDARTGNRALDFTVLASTVCFGLVAAAQLHTIWSLSARYAQCEGLW
;
A
#
# COMPACT_ATOMS: atom_id res chain seq x y z
N MET A 1 23.22 -7.77 24.09
CA MET A 1 21.92 -8.29 24.57
C MET A 1 20.74 -7.58 23.90
N ILE A 2 20.71 -6.24 23.86
CA ILE A 2 19.62 -5.44 23.24
C ILE A 2 19.43 -5.75 21.74
N THR A 3 20.51 -5.91 20.98
CA THR A 3 20.47 -6.28 19.55
C THR A 3 19.76 -7.62 19.28
N PHE A 4 19.78 -8.55 20.26
CA PHE A 4 19.15 -9.87 20.15
C PHE A 4 17.65 -9.86 20.41
N LEU A 5 17.14 -8.89 21.18
CA LEU A 5 15.70 -8.72 21.41
C LEU A 5 15.03 -7.93 20.28
N LEU A 6 15.77 -7.05 19.61
CA LEU A 6 15.23 -6.23 18.51
C LEU A 6 15.16 -6.96 17.17
N LEU A 7 16.09 -7.89 16.90
CA LEU A 7 16.07 -8.73 15.69
C LEU A 7 14.73 -9.46 15.54
N PRO A 8 14.18 -10.10 16.59
CA PRO A 8 12.91 -10.77 16.49
C PRO A 8 11.75 -9.90 16.04
N LEU A 9 11.65 -8.77 16.72
CA LEU A 9 10.61 -7.80 16.50
C LEU A 9 10.68 -7.26 15.06
N LEU A 10 11.89 -6.99 14.57
CA LEU A 10 12.13 -6.50 13.22
C LEU A 10 11.68 -7.52 12.16
N VAL A 11 12.04 -8.79 12.31
CA VAL A 11 11.65 -9.83 11.34
C VAL A 11 10.15 -10.09 11.37
N VAL A 12 9.52 -10.13 12.54
CA VAL A 12 8.05 -10.27 12.65
C VAL A 12 7.37 -9.08 11.97
N LEU A 13 7.82 -7.86 12.26
CA LEU A 13 7.32 -6.65 11.61
C LEU A 13 7.47 -6.76 10.09
N LEU A 14 8.59 -7.29 9.62
CA LEU A 14 8.84 -7.46 8.20
C LEU A 14 7.98 -8.50 7.52
N MET A 15 7.76 -9.65 8.16
CA MET A 15 6.84 -10.64 7.63
C MET A 15 5.41 -10.10 7.57
N VAL A 16 4.98 -9.34 8.58
CA VAL A 16 3.66 -8.69 8.59
C VAL A 16 3.55 -7.66 7.47
N VAL A 17 4.56 -6.80 7.30
CA VAL A 17 4.60 -5.82 6.20
C VAL A 17 4.65 -6.53 4.85
N ALA A 18 5.45 -7.57 4.69
CA ALA A 18 5.57 -8.32 3.44
C ALA A 18 4.26 -9.04 3.09
N ASP A 19 3.58 -9.69 4.04
CA ASP A 19 2.29 -10.36 3.84
C ASP A 19 1.19 -9.31 3.53
N ALA A 20 1.19 -8.16 4.19
CA ALA A 20 0.28 -7.06 3.90
C ALA A 20 0.49 -6.47 2.49
N VAL A 21 1.75 -6.22 2.11
CA VAL A 21 2.12 -5.72 0.78
C VAL A 21 1.79 -6.77 -0.29
N TRP A 22 2.09 -8.05 -0.04
CA TRP A 22 1.84 -9.14 -0.98
C TRP A 22 0.36 -9.41 -1.18
N SER A 23 -0.44 -9.39 -0.11
CA SER A 23 -1.89 -9.54 -0.18
C SER A 23 -2.52 -8.39 -0.95
N ALA A 24 -2.16 -7.14 -0.63
CA ALA A 24 -2.62 -5.94 -1.34
C ALA A 24 -2.23 -5.99 -2.83
N ARG A 25 -1.00 -6.38 -3.15
CA ARG A 25 -0.53 -6.54 -4.53
C ARG A 25 -1.35 -7.58 -5.28
N SER A 26 -1.59 -8.75 -4.68
CA SER A 26 -2.35 -9.81 -5.34
C SER A 26 -3.82 -9.42 -5.59
N ALA A 27 -4.43 -8.64 -4.70
CA ALA A 27 -5.77 -8.09 -4.89
C ALA A 27 -5.82 -7.04 -6.01
N LEU A 28 -4.78 -6.19 -6.12
CA LEU A 28 -4.64 -5.21 -7.20
C LEU A 28 -4.42 -5.89 -8.55
N GLU A 29 -3.53 -6.89 -8.63
CA GLU A 29 -3.28 -7.65 -9.86
C GLU A 29 -4.55 -8.37 -10.34
N LEU A 30 -5.32 -8.97 -9.42
CA LEU A 30 -6.60 -9.60 -9.75
C LEU A 30 -7.61 -8.57 -10.27
N ARG A 31 -7.75 -7.43 -9.58
CA ARG A 31 -8.63 -6.33 -10.01
C ARG A 31 -8.27 -5.84 -11.40
N GLN A 32 -7.00 -5.50 -11.62
CA GLN A 32 -6.51 -4.98 -12.89
C GLN A 32 -6.81 -5.98 -14.01
N ARG A 33 -6.51 -7.27 -13.81
CA ARG A 33 -6.76 -8.30 -14.80
C ARG A 33 -8.24 -8.49 -15.12
N ILE A 34 -9.11 -8.45 -14.10
CA ILE A 34 -10.57 -8.53 -14.33
C ILE A 34 -11.04 -7.30 -15.10
N LEU A 35 -10.63 -6.09 -14.71
CA LEU A 35 -10.99 -4.85 -15.41
C LEU A 35 -10.50 -4.83 -16.86
N GLU A 36 -9.28 -5.29 -17.13
CA GLU A 36 -8.73 -5.42 -18.49
C GLU A 36 -9.55 -6.41 -19.34
N LEU A 37 -9.98 -7.53 -18.76
CA LEU A 37 -10.83 -8.50 -19.44
C LEU A 37 -12.23 -7.94 -19.71
N LEU A 38 -12.80 -7.19 -18.76
CA LEU A 38 -14.07 -6.50 -18.94
C LEU A 38 -13.98 -5.45 -20.06
N ALA A 39 -12.93 -4.63 -20.04
CA ALA A 39 -12.65 -3.63 -21.09
C ALA A 39 -12.52 -4.31 -22.46
N LEU A 40 -11.75 -5.39 -22.54
CA LEU A 40 -11.54 -6.15 -23.77
C LEU A 40 -12.84 -6.75 -24.31
N GLY A 41 -13.67 -7.31 -23.43
CA GLY A 41 -14.95 -7.92 -23.80
C GLY A 41 -15.94 -6.89 -24.33
N LEU A 42 -16.08 -5.76 -23.63
CA LEU A 42 -16.96 -4.68 -24.07
C LEU A 42 -16.51 -4.08 -25.40
N ARG A 43 -15.21 -3.85 -25.60
CA ARG A 43 -14.67 -3.30 -26.86
C ARG A 43 -14.83 -4.26 -28.04
N ARG A 44 -14.78 -5.57 -27.80
CA ARG A 44 -14.86 -6.59 -28.86
C ARG A 44 -16.25 -7.20 -29.02
N GLY A 45 -17.23 -6.80 -28.22
CA GLY A 45 -18.56 -7.43 -28.20
C GLY A 45 -18.53 -8.91 -27.83
N VAL A 46 -17.50 -9.36 -27.11
CA VAL A 46 -17.38 -10.77 -26.69
C VAL A 46 -18.09 -10.96 -25.35
N PRO A 47 -18.94 -11.99 -25.18
CA PRO A 47 -19.60 -12.26 -23.92
C PRO A 47 -18.61 -12.37 -22.75
N LEU A 48 -18.77 -11.51 -21.74
CA LEU A 48 -17.88 -11.44 -20.57
C LEU A 48 -17.71 -12.79 -19.84
N PRO A 49 -18.75 -13.61 -19.65
CA PRO A 49 -18.60 -14.90 -18.98
C PRO A 49 -17.63 -15.83 -19.71
N HIS A 50 -17.62 -15.81 -21.05
CA HIS A 50 -16.71 -16.62 -21.85
C HIS A 50 -15.24 -16.19 -21.65
N LEU A 51 -14.97 -14.89 -21.66
CA LEU A 51 -13.62 -14.35 -21.42
C LEU A 51 -13.12 -14.69 -20.01
N LEU A 52 -13.98 -14.54 -19.00
CA LEU A 52 -13.65 -14.84 -17.61
C LEU A 52 -13.39 -16.33 -17.38
N ARG A 53 -14.20 -17.22 -17.97
CA ARG A 53 -13.95 -18.68 -17.94
C ARG A 53 -12.60 -19.04 -18.56
N ARG A 54 -12.28 -18.48 -19.74
CA ARG A 54 -10.99 -18.68 -20.41
C ARG A 54 -9.81 -18.10 -19.62
N ALA A 55 -10.00 -16.96 -18.96
CA ALA A 55 -9.00 -16.39 -18.08
C ALA A 55 -8.80 -17.25 -16.81
N ALA A 56 -9.85 -17.90 -16.30
CA ALA A 56 -9.75 -18.78 -15.14
C ALA A 56 -9.03 -20.10 -15.42
N THR A 57 -8.98 -20.58 -16.67
CA THR A 57 -8.20 -21.78 -17.03
C THR A 57 -6.72 -21.46 -17.18
N THR A 58 -6.40 -20.30 -17.78
CA THR A 58 -5.02 -19.88 -18.09
C THR A 58 -4.35 -19.03 -17.00
N GLY A 59 -5.13 -18.44 -16.10
CA GLY A 59 -4.67 -17.49 -15.09
C GLY A 59 -4.04 -18.11 -13.83
N PRO A 60 -3.49 -17.28 -12.94
CA PRO A 60 -2.88 -17.69 -11.68
C PRO A 60 -3.92 -18.30 -10.74
N ARG A 61 -3.53 -19.34 -9.99
CA ARG A 61 -4.41 -20.12 -9.09
C ARG A 61 -5.28 -19.24 -8.18
N ARG A 62 -4.72 -18.16 -7.61
CA ARG A 62 -5.42 -17.26 -6.67
C ARG A 62 -6.64 -16.55 -7.28
N GLY A 63 -6.64 -16.24 -8.58
CA GLY A 63 -7.73 -15.55 -9.25
C GLY A 63 -8.78 -16.46 -9.89
N ARG A 64 -8.50 -17.76 -10.04
CA ARG A 64 -9.36 -18.69 -10.80
C ARG A 64 -10.75 -18.82 -10.20
N ARG A 65 -10.85 -18.93 -8.87
CA ARG A 65 -12.13 -19.07 -8.17
C ARG A 65 -12.99 -17.82 -8.35
N ALA A 66 -12.41 -16.64 -8.17
CA ALA A 66 -13.09 -15.37 -8.37
C ALA A 66 -13.58 -15.21 -9.82
N MET A 67 -12.73 -15.47 -10.82
CA MET A 67 -13.13 -15.37 -12.23
C MET A 67 -14.22 -16.37 -12.63
N ARG A 68 -14.17 -17.62 -12.13
CA ARG A 68 -15.23 -18.62 -12.39
C ARG A 68 -16.55 -18.21 -11.77
N ARG A 69 -16.51 -17.73 -10.53
CA ARG A 69 -17.70 -17.25 -9.82
C ARG A 69 -18.30 -16.05 -10.54
N LEU A 70 -17.49 -15.04 -10.84
CA LEU A 70 -17.92 -13.87 -11.61
C LEU A 70 -18.53 -14.25 -12.97
N ALA A 71 -17.94 -15.20 -13.68
CA ALA A 71 -18.50 -15.69 -14.94
C ALA A 71 -19.86 -16.37 -14.77
N HIS A 72 -20.00 -17.20 -13.74
CA HIS A 72 -21.24 -17.91 -13.42
C HIS A 72 -22.36 -16.94 -13.01
N ASP A 73 -22.06 -15.97 -12.15
CA ASP A 73 -23.01 -14.97 -11.68
C ASP A 73 -23.50 -14.12 -12.86
N LEU A 74 -22.59 -13.64 -13.73
CA LEU A 74 -22.95 -12.89 -14.94
C LEU A 74 -23.75 -13.70 -15.97
N GLU A 75 -23.46 -15.00 -16.13
CA GLU A 75 -24.28 -15.90 -16.97
C GLU A 75 -25.70 -16.10 -16.43
N SER A 76 -25.85 -16.00 -15.11
CA SER A 76 -27.14 -16.13 -14.43
C SER A 76 -27.97 -14.85 -14.50
N GLY A 77 -27.43 -13.78 -15.09
CA GLY A 77 -28.11 -12.50 -15.23
C GLY A 77 -27.93 -11.55 -14.04
N GLU A 78 -27.04 -11.87 -13.10
CA GLU A 78 -26.72 -11.00 -11.96
C GLU A 78 -26.06 -9.70 -12.45
N HIS A 79 -26.31 -8.60 -11.71
CA HIS A 79 -25.66 -7.32 -11.98
C HIS A 79 -24.14 -7.42 -11.79
N LEU A 80 -23.38 -6.68 -12.61
CA LEU A 80 -21.92 -6.75 -12.62
C LEU A 80 -21.33 -6.40 -11.24
N VAL A 81 -21.88 -5.39 -10.58
CA VAL A 81 -21.41 -4.96 -9.26
C VAL A 81 -21.66 -6.01 -8.18
N GLU A 82 -22.83 -6.63 -8.18
CA GLU A 82 -23.20 -7.67 -7.21
C GLU A 82 -22.31 -8.89 -7.40
N ALA A 83 -22.15 -9.32 -8.66
CA ALA A 83 -21.25 -10.42 -9.01
C ALA A 83 -19.80 -10.15 -8.58
N LEU A 84 -19.30 -8.91 -8.73
CA LEU A 84 -17.95 -8.52 -8.26
C LEU A 84 -17.83 -8.53 -6.73
N GLU A 85 -18.86 -8.09 -6.02
CA GLU A 85 -18.92 -8.12 -4.56
C GLU A 85 -18.80 -9.54 -4.02
N TRP A 86 -19.50 -10.50 -4.61
CA TRP A 86 -19.47 -11.90 -4.16
C TRP A 86 -18.23 -12.66 -4.62
N ALA A 87 -17.74 -12.37 -5.83
CA ALA A 87 -16.62 -13.07 -6.42
C ALA A 87 -15.27 -12.63 -5.85
N ALA A 88 -15.11 -11.33 -5.56
CA ALA A 88 -13.83 -10.76 -5.18
C ALA A 88 -13.94 -9.52 -4.27
N PRO A 89 -14.54 -9.64 -3.07
CA PRO A 89 -14.84 -8.49 -2.19
C PRO A 89 -13.59 -7.69 -1.81
N ASP A 90 -12.49 -8.38 -1.47
CA ASP A 90 -11.23 -7.72 -1.11
C ASP A 90 -10.54 -7.08 -2.32
N SER A 91 -10.83 -7.57 -3.53
CA SER A 91 -10.25 -7.04 -4.75
C SER A 91 -11.04 -5.89 -5.32
N PHE A 92 -12.31 -5.68 -4.97
CA PHE A 92 -13.12 -4.56 -5.51
C PHE A 92 -13.63 -3.67 -4.37
N PRO A 93 -12.88 -2.60 -4.01
CA PRO A 93 -13.27 -1.69 -2.95
C PRO A 93 -14.62 -1.03 -3.26
N PRO A 94 -15.36 -0.59 -2.23
CA PRO A 94 -16.67 0.05 -2.40
C PRO A 94 -16.66 1.17 -3.44
N ALA A 95 -15.58 1.94 -3.51
CA ALA A 95 -15.39 2.99 -4.50
C ALA A 95 -15.44 2.51 -5.95
N CYS A 96 -14.73 1.42 -6.26
CA CYS A 96 -14.68 0.84 -7.58
C CYS A 96 -16.06 0.32 -7.98
N ARG A 97 -16.73 -0.35 -7.03
CA ARG A 97 -18.10 -0.87 -7.20
C ARG A 97 -19.12 0.24 -7.44
N ALA A 98 -19.04 1.36 -6.71
CA ALA A 98 -19.92 2.50 -6.92
C ALA A 98 -19.77 3.13 -8.31
N VAL A 99 -18.52 3.27 -8.79
CA VAL A 99 -18.25 3.74 -10.17
C VAL A 99 -18.84 2.80 -11.21
N LEU A 100 -18.60 1.49 -11.05
CA LEU A 100 -19.11 0.49 -11.98
C LEU A 100 -20.63 0.45 -12.00
N GLY A 101 -21.27 0.46 -10.82
CA GLY A 101 -22.73 0.34 -10.69
C GLY A 101 -23.47 1.54 -11.23
N ALA A 102 -22.90 2.73 -11.10
CA ALA A 102 -23.49 3.90 -11.71
C ALA A 102 -23.22 4.03 -13.21
N ALA A 103 -22.16 3.39 -13.70
CA ALA A 103 -21.88 3.30 -15.13
C ALA A 103 -22.63 2.14 -15.80
N GLU A 104 -23.18 1.20 -15.00
CA GLU A 104 -23.96 0.06 -15.44
C GLU A 104 -25.24 0.54 -16.13
N GLY A 105 -25.20 0.62 -17.46
CA GLY A 105 -26.34 1.00 -18.31
C GLY A 105 -26.00 2.00 -19.43
N SER A 106 -25.07 2.94 -19.21
CA SER A 106 -24.82 4.02 -20.17
C SER A 106 -23.35 4.28 -20.48
N THR A 107 -22.46 4.23 -19.49
CA THR A 107 -21.06 4.64 -19.65
C THR A 107 -20.08 3.60 -19.11
N LEU A 108 -20.48 2.32 -19.07
CA LEU A 108 -19.70 1.24 -18.51
C LEU A 108 -18.30 1.08 -19.15
N PRO A 109 -18.13 1.16 -20.49
CA PRO A 109 -16.81 1.06 -21.11
C PRO A 109 -15.83 2.15 -20.64
N ASP A 110 -16.28 3.41 -20.63
CA ASP A 110 -15.47 4.56 -20.21
C ASP A 110 -15.06 4.46 -18.73
N ALA A 111 -15.99 4.01 -17.88
CA ALA A 111 -15.73 3.82 -16.45
C ALA A 111 -14.71 2.70 -16.20
N ILE A 112 -14.80 1.58 -16.92
CA ILE A 112 -13.83 0.50 -16.81
C ILE A 112 -12.45 0.96 -17.29
N ASP A 113 -12.37 1.67 -18.42
CA ASP A 113 -11.10 2.18 -18.94
C ASP A 113 -10.42 3.14 -17.94
N ALA A 114 -11.21 4.02 -17.31
CA ALA A 114 -10.72 4.89 -16.25
C ALA A 114 -10.20 4.10 -15.04
N LEU A 115 -10.91 3.04 -14.63
CA LEU A 115 -10.50 2.17 -13.53
C LEU A 115 -9.27 1.32 -13.90
N VAL A 116 -9.11 0.88 -15.15
CA VAL A 116 -7.89 0.21 -15.63
C VAL A 116 -6.70 1.15 -15.53
N ALA A 117 -6.83 2.38 -16.05
CA ALA A 117 -5.77 3.38 -15.97
C ALA A 117 -5.40 3.70 -14.51
N GLU A 118 -6.40 3.87 -13.64
CA GLU A 118 -6.16 4.13 -12.21
C GLU A 118 -5.48 2.95 -11.50
N THR A 119 -5.92 1.73 -11.76
CA THR A 119 -5.32 0.54 -11.13
C THR A 119 -3.90 0.29 -11.60
N GLY A 120 -3.60 0.56 -12.87
CA GLY A 120 -2.24 0.55 -13.41
C GLY A 120 -1.32 1.59 -12.75
N GLN A 121 -1.82 2.81 -12.51
CA GLN A 121 -1.04 3.83 -11.78
C GLN A 121 -0.78 3.40 -10.33
N ARG A 122 -1.79 2.84 -9.65
CA ARG A 122 -1.65 2.35 -8.27
C ARG A 122 -0.71 1.16 -8.16
N SER A 123 -0.72 0.24 -9.11
CA SER A 123 0.19 -0.91 -9.12
C SER A 123 1.65 -0.48 -9.33
N ALA A 124 1.89 0.51 -10.22
CA ALA A 124 3.20 1.10 -10.42
C ALA A 124 3.73 1.78 -9.15
N LEU A 125 2.89 2.54 -8.44
CA LEU A 125 3.26 3.15 -7.15
C LEU A 125 3.53 2.08 -6.09
N GLY A 126 2.65 1.08 -5.97
CA GLY A 126 2.80 -0.02 -5.02
C GLY A 126 4.12 -0.78 -5.20
N HIS A 127 4.56 -0.97 -6.45
CA HIS A 127 5.86 -1.59 -6.74
C HIS A 127 7.04 -0.75 -6.25
N ARG A 128 6.99 0.58 -6.45
CA ARG A 128 8.02 1.51 -5.96
C ARG A 128 8.09 1.52 -4.43
N TRP A 129 6.94 1.58 -3.76
CA TRP A 129 6.86 1.49 -2.30
C TRP A 129 7.40 0.15 -1.78
N ALA A 130 7.06 -0.95 -2.44
CA ALA A 130 7.57 -2.27 -2.07
C ALA A 130 9.11 -2.32 -2.18
N LEU A 131 9.69 -1.81 -3.28
CA LEU A 131 11.14 -1.75 -3.44
C LEU A 131 11.80 -0.85 -2.39
N ALA A 132 11.22 0.31 -2.10
CA ALA A 132 11.73 1.25 -1.10
C ALA A 132 11.71 0.66 0.32
N LEU A 133 10.75 -0.20 0.65
CA LEU A 133 10.68 -0.88 1.94
C LEU A 133 11.59 -2.11 2.01
N VAL A 134 11.80 -2.83 0.90
CA VAL A 134 12.67 -4.01 0.85
C VAL A 134 14.15 -3.65 0.98
N HIS A 135 14.56 -2.49 0.47
CA HIS A 135 15.96 -2.05 0.51
C HIS A 135 16.55 -1.94 1.93
N PRO A 136 16.00 -1.14 2.87
CA PRO A 136 16.58 -1.00 4.22
C PRO A 136 16.64 -2.34 4.96
N VAL A 137 15.75 -3.27 4.62
CA VAL A 137 15.66 -4.59 5.22
C VAL A 137 16.79 -5.49 4.77
N LEU A 138 17.04 -5.54 3.46
CA LEU A 138 18.19 -6.23 2.91
C LEU A 138 19.48 -5.69 3.51
N LEU A 139 19.55 -4.38 3.73
CA LEU A 139 20.71 -3.71 4.30
C LEU A 139 20.96 -4.11 5.76
N VAL A 140 19.93 -4.09 6.61
CA VAL A 140 20.04 -4.58 7.99
C VAL A 140 20.45 -6.06 8.01
N LEU A 141 19.88 -6.87 7.13
CA LEU A 141 20.19 -8.29 7.01
C LEU A 141 21.64 -8.53 6.58
N THR A 142 22.14 -7.80 5.58
CA THR A 142 23.53 -7.95 5.10
C THR A 142 24.52 -7.54 6.17
N MET A 143 24.28 -6.46 6.90
CA MET A 143 25.14 -6.02 8.01
C MET A 143 25.24 -7.08 9.10
N MET A 144 24.10 -7.65 9.49
CA MET A 144 24.09 -8.75 10.46
C MET A 144 24.85 -9.98 9.96
N LEU A 145 24.73 -10.31 8.68
CA LEU A 145 25.50 -11.39 8.05
C LEU A 145 27.00 -11.11 8.05
N VAL A 146 27.42 -9.86 7.78
CA VAL A 146 28.83 -9.46 7.83
C VAL A 146 29.39 -9.60 9.25
N GLU A 147 28.70 -9.09 10.27
CA GLU A 147 29.11 -9.24 11.67
C GLU A 147 29.23 -10.71 12.08
N GLN A 148 28.23 -11.52 11.71
CA GLN A 148 28.22 -12.95 12.01
C GLN A 148 29.38 -13.67 11.32
N ARG A 149 29.68 -13.34 10.06
CA ARG A 149 30.81 -13.94 9.33
C ARG A 149 32.16 -13.49 9.89
N LEU A 150 32.32 -12.22 10.23
CA LEU A 150 33.54 -11.72 10.86
C LEU A 150 33.82 -12.46 12.18
N SER A 151 32.79 -12.73 12.99
CA SER A 151 32.94 -13.47 14.24
C SER A 151 33.34 -14.94 14.08
N ARG A 152 33.18 -15.51 12.88
CA ARG A 152 33.52 -16.91 12.56
C ARG A 152 34.85 -17.07 11.83
N LEU A 153 35.49 -15.99 11.41
CA LEU A 153 36.79 -16.09 10.74
C LEU A 153 37.81 -16.65 11.73
N PRO A 154 38.49 -17.76 11.37
CA PRO A 154 39.39 -18.44 12.29
C PRO A 154 40.62 -17.55 12.54
N ALA A 155 41.03 -17.42 13.79
CA ALA A 155 42.02 -16.43 14.26
C ALA A 155 43.36 -16.46 13.51
N ASN A 156 43.68 -17.60 12.90
CA ASN A 156 44.84 -17.86 12.07
C ASN A 156 44.89 -17.04 10.76
N LEU A 157 43.76 -16.55 10.23
CA LEU A 157 43.73 -15.67 9.04
C LEU A 157 43.88 -14.18 9.38
N VAL A 158 43.66 -13.78 10.64
CA VAL A 158 43.70 -12.36 11.09
C VAL A 158 45.12 -11.93 11.50
N GLY A 159 46.13 -12.74 11.21
CA GLY A 159 47.50 -12.53 11.66
C GLY A 159 47.67 -13.06 13.09
N THR A 160 48.70 -13.88 13.28
CA THR A 160 49.02 -14.61 14.52
C THR A 160 49.17 -13.72 15.76
N ARG A 161 49.37 -12.40 15.59
CA ARG A 161 49.38 -11.43 16.69
C ARG A 161 48.00 -11.14 17.31
N TRP A 162 46.91 -11.26 16.56
CA TRP A 162 45.54 -11.13 17.10
C TRP A 162 45.01 -12.46 17.70
N ALA A 163 45.68 -13.57 17.43
CA ALA A 163 45.24 -14.92 17.81
C ALA A 163 45.51 -15.28 19.28
N THR A 164 46.48 -14.63 19.93
CA THR A 164 46.79 -14.87 21.36
C THR A 164 45.84 -14.12 22.30
N SER A 165 45.36 -12.93 21.92
CA SER A 165 44.37 -12.18 22.71
C SER A 165 42.91 -12.65 22.50
N SER A 166 42.62 -13.40 21.43
CA SER A 166 41.29 -13.99 21.18
C SER A 166 41.11 -15.38 21.81
N ARG A 167 42.12 -15.88 22.55
CA ARG A 167 41.99 -17.05 23.44
C ARG A 167 41.25 -16.75 24.75
N VAL A 168 40.64 -15.56 24.89
CA VAL A 168 39.43 -15.45 25.71
C VAL A 168 38.35 -16.22 24.96
N ALA A 169 38.31 -17.52 25.25
CA ALA A 169 37.35 -18.48 24.74
C ALA A 169 35.98 -17.81 24.64
N LEU A 170 35.48 -17.63 23.42
CA LEU A 170 34.04 -17.56 23.22
C LEU A 170 33.54 -18.92 23.69
N PRO A 171 32.96 -19.03 24.90
CA PRO A 171 32.65 -20.33 25.46
C PRO A 171 31.68 -21.02 24.50
N TRP A 172 31.90 -22.28 24.16
CA TRP A 172 31.00 -23.07 23.33
C TRP A 172 29.54 -23.02 23.83
N GLY A 173 29.32 -22.79 25.13
CA GLY A 173 28.02 -22.52 25.73
C GLY A 173 27.28 -21.29 25.15
N ARG A 174 27.97 -20.33 24.51
CA ARG A 174 27.30 -19.28 23.75
C ARG A 174 26.61 -19.86 22.51
N VAL A 175 27.22 -20.78 21.75
CA VAL A 175 26.60 -21.34 20.53
C VAL A 175 25.32 -22.09 20.84
N GLU A 176 25.27 -22.80 21.96
CA GLU A 176 24.05 -23.47 22.43
C GLU A 176 22.96 -22.46 22.83
N GLN A 177 23.33 -21.39 23.55
CA GLN A 177 22.43 -20.26 23.81
C GLN A 177 21.93 -19.59 22.52
N TRP A 178 22.79 -19.48 21.51
CA TRP A 178 22.44 -18.91 20.20
C TRP A 178 21.41 -19.76 19.45
N LEU A 179 21.51 -21.08 19.54
CA LEU A 179 20.59 -22.00 18.87
C LEU A 179 19.22 -22.00 19.56
N VAL A 180 19.19 -21.92 20.89
CA VAL A 180 17.95 -21.75 21.67
C VAL A 180 17.28 -20.41 21.39
N VAL A 181 18.05 -19.31 21.33
CA VAL A 181 17.50 -17.99 20.99
C VAL A 181 16.97 -17.97 19.55
N ALA A 182 17.67 -18.59 18.60
CA ALA A 182 17.20 -18.67 17.22
C ALA A 182 15.94 -19.54 17.05
N LEU A 183 15.85 -20.68 17.76
CA LEU A 183 14.66 -21.53 17.77
C LEU A 183 13.47 -20.88 18.48
N GLY A 184 13.69 -20.28 19.65
CA GLY A 184 12.68 -19.50 20.36
C GLY A 184 12.18 -18.33 19.53
N PHE A 185 13.09 -17.68 18.79
CA PHE A 185 12.77 -16.64 17.84
C PHE A 185 11.92 -17.15 16.67
N ALA A 186 12.36 -18.19 15.96
CA ALA A 186 11.60 -18.78 14.87
C ALA A 186 10.21 -19.26 15.32
N GLY A 187 10.13 -19.82 16.53
CA GLY A 187 8.87 -20.18 17.18
C GLY A 187 7.98 -18.97 17.43
N SER A 188 8.51 -17.90 18.02
CA SER A 188 7.76 -16.66 18.29
C SER A 188 7.24 -15.99 17.01
N VAL A 189 8.03 -16.00 15.92
CA VAL A 189 7.61 -15.48 14.60
C VAL A 189 6.53 -16.36 14.01
N GLY A 190 6.70 -17.68 14.06
CA GLY A 190 5.72 -18.65 13.58
C GLY A 190 4.38 -18.49 14.30
N VAL A 191 4.40 -18.33 15.63
CA VAL A 191 3.21 -18.10 16.45
C VAL A 191 2.60 -16.73 16.14
N ALA A 192 3.38 -15.65 16.10
CA ALA A 192 2.88 -14.31 15.76
C ALA A 192 2.26 -14.28 14.35
N TRP A 193 2.87 -14.96 13.37
CA TRP A 193 2.34 -15.08 12.03
C TRP A 193 1.07 -15.94 11.98
N ALA A 194 1.05 -17.07 12.67
CA ALA A 194 -0.14 -17.92 12.76
C ALA A 194 -1.31 -17.17 13.42
N LEU A 195 -1.05 -16.43 14.51
CA LEU A 195 -2.02 -15.55 15.16
C LEU A 195 -2.47 -14.42 14.24
N TRP A 196 -1.56 -13.77 13.52
CA TRP A 196 -1.90 -12.73 12.54
C TRP A 196 -2.77 -13.26 11.39
N ARG A 197 -2.50 -14.49 10.92
CA ARG A 197 -3.32 -15.14 9.90
C ARG A 197 -4.67 -15.60 10.43
N GLY A 198 -4.72 -16.10 11.67
CA GLY A 198 -5.92 -16.62 12.31
C GLY A 198 -6.83 -15.56 12.93
N ALA A 199 -6.32 -14.36 13.26
CA ALA A 199 -7.06 -13.30 13.93
C ALA A 199 -7.48 -12.17 12.98
N PRO A 200 -8.63 -12.27 12.29
CA PRO A 200 -9.14 -11.18 11.45
C PRO A 200 -9.39 -9.90 12.27
N ALA A 201 -9.68 -10.01 13.56
CA ALA A 201 -9.86 -8.87 14.46
C ALA A 201 -8.58 -8.02 14.59
N LEU A 202 -7.42 -8.66 14.80
CA LEU A 202 -6.14 -7.95 14.92
C LEU A 202 -5.80 -7.21 13.62
N ARG A 203 -6.06 -7.82 12.46
CA ARG A 203 -5.88 -7.17 11.15
C ARG A 203 -6.79 -5.96 10.96
N ARG A 204 -8.04 -6.04 11.44
CA ARG A 204 -8.96 -4.88 11.46
C ARG A 204 -8.41 -3.80 12.37
N LEU A 205 -7.99 -4.15 13.59
CA LEU A 205 -7.46 -3.20 14.57
C LEU A 205 -6.21 -2.48 14.06
N VAL A 206 -5.27 -3.18 13.42
CA VAL A 206 -4.11 -2.53 12.77
C VAL A 206 -4.52 -1.67 11.58
N ARG A 207 -5.50 -2.12 10.77
CA ARG A 207 -6.02 -1.31 9.67
C ARG A 207 -6.70 -0.03 10.17
N ASP A 208 -7.47 -0.14 11.24
CA ASP A 208 -8.19 0.96 11.89
C ASP A 208 -7.21 1.89 12.61
N ALA A 209 -6.15 1.36 13.23
CA ALA A 209 -5.07 2.14 13.82
C ALA A 209 -4.25 2.88 12.75
N CYS A 210 -3.95 2.23 11.62
CA CYS A 210 -3.34 2.89 10.47
C CYS A 210 -4.27 3.92 9.82
N ALA A 211 -5.59 3.75 9.95
CA ALA A 211 -6.60 4.71 9.50
C ALA A 211 -6.82 5.86 10.52
N SER A 212 -6.49 5.64 11.79
CA SER A 212 -6.58 6.66 12.84
C SER A 212 -5.59 7.81 12.59
N ASP A 213 -5.93 9.01 13.04
CA ASP A 213 -5.42 10.35 12.64
C ASP A 213 -3.90 10.63 12.75
N GLY A 214 -3.04 9.62 12.94
CA GLY A 214 -1.59 9.76 13.01
C GLY A 214 -0.90 10.20 11.71
N LEU A 215 0.42 10.39 11.76
CA LEU A 215 1.27 10.85 10.64
C LEU A 215 1.06 10.07 9.33
N LEU A 216 0.82 8.75 9.42
CA LEU A 216 0.50 7.87 8.28
C LEU A 216 -0.82 8.22 7.61
N SER A 217 -1.84 8.63 8.37
CA SER A 217 -3.15 9.01 7.83
C SER A 217 -3.09 10.28 6.97
N ARG A 218 -2.10 11.18 7.17
CA ARG A 218 -1.94 12.37 6.31
C ARG A 218 -1.50 11.97 4.90
N VAL A 219 -0.58 11.01 4.80
CA VAL A 219 -0.11 10.47 3.51
C VAL A 219 -1.24 9.71 2.81
N TRP A 220 -2.08 8.99 3.57
CA TRP A 220 -3.20 8.21 3.01
C TRP A 220 -4.46 9.04 2.71
N ARG A 221 -4.68 10.16 3.41
CA ARG A 221 -5.88 11.02 3.25
C ARG A 221 -6.00 11.61 1.85
N HIS A 222 -4.88 11.96 1.22
CA HIS A 222 -4.94 12.67 -0.06
C HIS A 222 -5.51 11.81 -1.21
N GLY A 223 -5.19 10.52 -1.23
CA GLY A 223 -5.72 9.60 -2.25
C GLY A 223 -7.24 9.43 -2.21
N SER A 224 -7.87 9.64 -1.04
CA SER A 224 -9.33 9.50 -0.90
C SER A 224 -10.10 10.64 -1.59
N THR A 225 -9.60 11.87 -1.53
CA THR A 225 -10.26 13.03 -2.14
C THR A 225 -10.18 12.95 -3.67
N ALA A 226 -9.04 12.53 -4.21
CA ALA A 226 -8.88 12.31 -5.64
C ALA A 226 -9.84 11.24 -6.17
N ALA A 227 -9.96 10.12 -5.44
CA ALA A 227 -10.91 9.07 -5.79
C ALA A 227 -12.35 9.57 -5.74
N GLN A 228 -12.75 10.27 -4.68
CA GLN A 228 -14.08 10.88 -4.55
C GLN A 228 -14.39 11.82 -5.72
N LEU A 229 -13.51 12.77 -6.03
CA LEU A 229 -13.68 13.69 -7.18
C LEU A 229 -13.80 12.93 -8.51
N GLY A 230 -13.02 11.87 -8.69
CA GLY A 230 -13.09 11.02 -9.88
C GLY A 230 -14.46 10.35 -10.00
N VAL A 231 -14.95 9.73 -8.92
CA VAL A 231 -16.27 9.10 -8.88
C VAL A 231 -17.36 10.12 -9.16
N ILE A 232 -17.38 11.25 -8.43
CA ILE A 232 -18.39 12.31 -8.64
C ILE A 232 -18.33 12.81 -10.08
N GLY A 233 -17.13 13.00 -10.64
CA GLY A 233 -16.95 13.44 -12.02
C GLY A 233 -17.55 12.47 -13.04
N HIS A 234 -17.35 11.16 -12.86
CA HIS A 234 -17.98 10.14 -13.71
C HIS A 234 -19.51 10.12 -13.56
N LEU A 235 -20.02 10.18 -12.33
CA LEU A 235 -21.47 10.19 -12.05
C LEU A 235 -22.16 11.39 -12.68
N VAL A 236 -21.61 12.58 -12.48
CA VAL A 236 -22.16 13.83 -13.03
C VAL A 236 -22.09 13.85 -14.55
N ARG A 237 -21.01 13.33 -15.14
CA ARG A 237 -20.87 13.20 -16.59
C ARG A 237 -21.88 12.20 -17.17
N GLY A 238 -22.25 11.17 -16.41
CA GLY A 238 -23.32 10.22 -16.74
C GLY A 238 -24.74 10.78 -16.58
N GLY A 239 -24.89 12.07 -16.25
CA GLY A 239 -26.19 12.73 -16.10
C GLY A 239 -26.78 12.68 -14.68
N ARG A 240 -26.06 12.11 -13.70
CA ARG A 240 -26.52 12.08 -12.32
C ARG A 240 -26.38 13.48 -11.69
N GLY A 241 -27.40 13.91 -10.93
CA GLY A 241 -27.35 15.19 -10.22
C GLY A 241 -26.16 15.27 -9.25
N LEU A 242 -25.59 16.46 -9.06
CA LEU A 242 -24.37 16.64 -8.26
C LEU A 242 -24.53 16.18 -6.80
N SER A 243 -25.66 16.49 -6.14
CA SER A 243 -25.89 16.08 -4.76
C SER A 243 -26.04 14.56 -4.63
N ALA A 244 -26.79 13.92 -5.54
CA ALA A 244 -26.86 12.45 -5.61
C ALA A 244 -25.48 11.83 -5.84
N ALA A 245 -24.71 12.37 -6.79
CA ALA A 245 -23.35 11.92 -7.08
C ALA A 245 -22.41 12.05 -5.87
N LEU A 246 -22.53 13.13 -5.09
CA LEU A 246 -21.80 13.29 -3.83
C LEU A 246 -22.21 12.20 -2.83
N ARG A 247 -23.50 11.97 -2.60
CA ARG A 247 -23.97 10.92 -1.67
C ARG A 247 -23.45 9.54 -2.03
N ASP A 248 -23.47 9.18 -3.31
CA ASP A 248 -22.92 7.91 -3.77
C ASP A 248 -21.41 7.85 -3.59
N ALA A 249 -20.70 8.94 -3.86
CA ALA A 249 -19.26 9.02 -3.66
C ALA A 249 -18.85 9.10 -2.18
N ALA A 250 -19.78 9.33 -1.24
CA ALA A 250 -19.46 9.34 0.19
C ALA A 250 -18.93 7.98 0.68
N VAL A 251 -19.26 6.88 -0.01
CA VAL A 251 -18.74 5.53 0.31
C VAL A 251 -17.30 5.30 -0.15
N VAL A 252 -16.77 6.17 -1.02
CA VAL A 252 -15.44 6.05 -1.64
C VAL A 252 -14.30 6.42 -0.68
N GLY A 253 -14.60 7.08 0.44
CA GLY A 253 -13.62 7.53 1.43
C GLY A 253 -13.78 6.89 2.80
N GLY A 254 -12.81 7.11 3.69
CA GLY A 254 -12.97 6.80 5.12
C GLY A 254 -14.12 7.61 5.75
N VAL A 255 -14.55 7.23 6.95
CA VAL A 255 -15.73 7.79 7.63
C VAL A 255 -15.78 9.33 7.59
N HIS A 256 -14.67 10.00 7.90
CA HIS A 256 -14.60 11.47 7.88
C HIS A 256 -14.70 12.07 6.48
N ALA A 257 -14.07 11.45 5.47
CA ALA A 257 -14.19 11.90 4.09
C ALA A 257 -15.61 11.70 3.57
N GLY A 258 -16.26 10.58 3.92
CA GLY A 258 -17.67 10.34 3.59
C GLY A 258 -18.62 11.34 4.25
N GLN A 259 -18.44 11.65 5.54
CA GLN A 259 -19.22 12.67 6.25
C GLN A 259 -19.09 14.05 5.60
N ARG A 260 -17.89 14.45 5.20
CA ARG A 260 -17.66 15.73 4.50
C ARG A 260 -18.38 15.79 3.16
N VAL A 261 -18.36 14.70 2.40
CA VAL A 261 -19.05 14.63 1.10
C VAL A 261 -20.57 14.67 1.30
N ARG A 262 -21.11 13.97 2.30
CA ARG A 262 -22.55 14.01 2.62
C ARG A 262 -22.98 15.40 3.06
N ALA A 263 -22.24 16.04 3.97
CA ALA A 263 -22.52 17.40 4.39
C ALA A 263 -22.52 18.40 3.21
N ALA A 264 -21.64 18.19 2.22
CA ALA A 264 -21.64 19.02 1.01
C ALA A 264 -22.88 18.76 0.15
N ALA A 265 -23.31 17.51 0.03
CA ALA A 265 -24.53 17.15 -0.69
C ALA A 265 -25.78 17.74 -0.03
N ASP A 266 -25.87 17.65 1.29
CA ASP A 266 -27.01 18.14 2.07
C ASP A 266 -27.09 19.68 1.99
N ALA A 267 -25.96 20.38 2.08
CA ALA A 267 -25.92 21.83 1.86
C ALA A 267 -26.37 22.23 0.44
N ILE A 268 -26.00 21.47 -0.60
CA ILE A 268 -26.45 21.74 -1.97
C ILE A 268 -27.96 21.53 -2.10
N ASP A 269 -28.51 20.49 -1.46
CA ASP A 269 -29.96 20.22 -1.46
C ASP A 269 -30.75 21.29 -0.68
N GLU A 270 -30.14 21.90 0.35
CA GLU A 270 -30.67 23.06 1.07
C GLU A 270 -30.61 24.38 0.25
N GLY A 271 -30.04 24.34 -0.96
CA GLY A 271 -29.96 25.49 -1.86
C GLY A 271 -28.71 26.35 -1.68
N PHE A 272 -27.72 25.91 -0.88
CA PHE A 272 -26.45 26.63 -0.80
C PHE A 272 -25.71 26.55 -2.15
N PRO A 273 -25.01 27.63 -2.57
CA PRO A 273 -24.17 27.57 -3.74
C PRO A 273 -23.13 26.46 -3.63
N VAL A 274 -22.94 25.71 -4.72
CA VAL A 274 -22.02 24.54 -4.77
C VAL A 274 -20.62 24.89 -4.25
N VAL A 275 -20.10 26.06 -4.61
CA VAL A 275 -18.79 26.54 -4.17
C VAL A 275 -18.71 26.70 -2.66
N ASP A 276 -19.75 27.27 -2.05
CA ASP A 276 -19.79 27.53 -0.62
C ASP A 276 -19.97 26.22 0.17
N ALA A 277 -20.80 25.30 -0.31
CA ALA A 277 -20.97 23.96 0.25
C ALA A 277 -19.66 23.14 0.24
N LEU A 278 -18.87 23.23 -0.84
CA LEU A 278 -17.57 22.56 -0.92
C LEU A 278 -16.51 23.27 -0.05
N ARG A 279 -16.55 24.60 0.06
CA ARG A 279 -15.61 25.34 0.90
C ARG A 279 -15.83 25.07 2.39
N THR A 280 -17.09 25.10 2.85
CA THR A 280 -17.45 24.80 4.25
C THR A 280 -17.06 23.38 4.66
N THR A 281 -17.12 22.43 3.74
CA THR A 281 -16.70 21.03 3.96
C THR A 281 -15.21 20.76 3.70
N ARG A 282 -14.39 21.84 3.65
CA ARG A 282 -12.92 21.82 3.58
C ARG A 282 -12.34 21.09 2.38
N TRP A 283 -12.99 21.16 1.21
CA TRP A 283 -12.41 20.62 -0.02
C TRP A 283 -11.13 21.39 -0.41
N PRO A 284 -10.20 20.76 -1.16
CA PRO A 284 -9.02 21.47 -1.62
C PRO A 284 -9.42 22.69 -2.46
N GLU A 285 -8.86 23.85 -2.15
CA GLU A 285 -9.30 25.13 -2.74
C GLU A 285 -9.25 25.13 -4.29
N TYR A 286 -8.26 24.46 -4.90
CA TYR A 286 -8.20 24.33 -6.35
C TYR A 286 -9.38 23.52 -6.94
N ALA A 287 -9.83 22.48 -6.24
CA ALA A 287 -11.00 21.69 -6.64
C ALA A 287 -12.26 22.56 -6.56
N VAL A 288 -12.40 23.33 -5.48
CA VAL A 288 -13.50 24.30 -5.29
C VAL A 288 -13.51 25.34 -6.40
N GLN A 289 -12.36 25.90 -6.76
CA GLN A 289 -12.23 26.88 -7.85
C GLN A 289 -12.58 26.28 -9.22
N MET A 290 -12.10 25.06 -9.53
CA MET A 290 -12.41 24.38 -10.80
C MET A 290 -13.90 24.04 -10.92
N VAL A 291 -14.51 23.54 -9.83
CA VAL A 291 -15.95 23.26 -9.77
C VAL A 291 -16.74 24.56 -9.87
N GLY A 292 -16.32 25.62 -9.18
CA GLY A 292 -16.97 26.93 -9.25
C GLY A 292 -16.99 27.50 -10.67
N ALA A 293 -15.86 27.44 -11.38
CA ALA A 293 -15.79 27.88 -12.77
C ALA A 293 -16.70 27.05 -13.69
N ALA A 294 -16.83 25.74 -13.46
CA ALA A 294 -17.63 24.85 -14.28
C ALA A 294 -19.11 24.76 -13.88
N SER A 295 -19.48 25.22 -12.68
CA SER A 295 -20.84 25.14 -12.13
C SER A 295 -21.88 25.94 -12.93
N ARG A 296 -21.44 26.93 -13.72
CA ARG A 296 -22.28 27.72 -14.62
C ARG A 296 -22.51 27.03 -15.98
N GLY A 297 -21.79 25.94 -16.24
CA GLY A 297 -21.78 25.22 -17.50
C GLY A 297 -22.75 24.04 -17.54
N SER A 298 -22.60 23.18 -18.56
CA SER A 298 -23.36 21.94 -18.65
C SER A 298 -22.87 20.88 -17.62
N PRO A 299 -23.70 19.88 -17.26
CA PRO A 299 -23.28 18.78 -16.39
C PRO A 299 -22.00 18.09 -16.88
N THR A 300 -21.82 17.96 -18.19
CA THR A 300 -20.60 17.41 -18.79
C THR A 300 -19.37 18.27 -18.50
N GLN A 301 -19.49 19.60 -18.52
CA GLN A 301 -18.38 20.50 -18.17
C GLN A 301 -18.02 20.38 -16.68
N LEU A 302 -19.02 20.30 -15.81
CA LEU A 302 -18.82 20.08 -14.38
C LEU A 302 -18.16 18.72 -14.10
N GLY A 303 -18.65 17.64 -14.72
CA GLY A 303 -18.05 16.31 -14.61
C GLY A 303 -16.59 16.28 -15.08
N ASN A 304 -16.29 16.96 -16.21
CA ASN A 304 -14.92 17.10 -16.69
C ASN A 304 -14.03 17.93 -15.75
N ALA A 305 -14.55 18.99 -15.15
CA ALA A 305 -13.81 19.79 -14.18
C ALA A 305 -13.48 18.99 -12.91
N LEU A 306 -14.43 18.19 -12.41
CA LEU A 306 -14.23 17.28 -11.29
C LEU A 306 -13.16 16.22 -11.59
N MET A 307 -13.20 15.60 -12.77
CA MET A 307 -12.17 14.64 -13.19
C MET A 307 -10.78 15.27 -13.33
N ARG A 308 -10.69 16.50 -13.86
CA ARG A 308 -9.41 17.23 -13.92
C ARG A 308 -8.92 17.61 -12.52
N ALA A 309 -9.80 18.01 -11.63
CA ALA A 309 -9.46 18.28 -10.24
C ALA A 309 -8.97 17.01 -9.53
N ALA A 310 -9.61 15.85 -9.77
CA ALA A 310 -9.17 14.54 -9.30
C ALA A 310 -7.76 14.21 -9.81
N GLU A 311 -7.48 14.47 -11.08
CA GLU A 311 -6.17 14.22 -11.67
C GLU A 311 -5.09 15.15 -11.09
N GLU A 312 -5.41 16.42 -10.86
CA GLU A 312 -4.50 17.35 -10.20
C GLU A 312 -4.25 16.96 -8.73
N CYS A 313 -5.26 16.46 -8.01
CA CYS A 313 -5.07 15.83 -6.69
C CYS A 313 -4.05 14.69 -6.81
N ARG A 314 -4.28 13.73 -7.71
CA ARG A 314 -3.38 12.57 -7.90
C ARG A 314 -1.95 12.98 -8.23
N ARG A 315 -1.77 14.00 -9.09
CA ARG A 315 -0.45 14.52 -9.44
C ARG A 315 0.27 15.14 -8.24
N ARG A 316 -0.45 15.91 -7.41
CA ARG A 316 0.12 16.48 -6.18
C ARG A 316 0.47 15.38 -5.19
N ASP A 317 -0.38 14.38 -5.05
CA ASP A 317 -0.17 13.25 -4.15
C ASP A 317 1.03 12.42 -4.57
N ALA A 318 1.17 12.15 -5.87
CA ALA A 318 2.33 11.46 -6.42
C ALA A 318 3.63 12.25 -6.18
N ARG A 319 3.60 13.59 -6.31
CA ARG A 319 4.76 14.44 -6.00
C ARG A 319 5.10 14.40 -4.51
N THR A 320 4.12 14.49 -3.62
CA THR A 320 4.36 14.40 -2.16
C THR A 320 4.82 13.01 -1.74
N GLY A 321 4.26 11.95 -2.33
CA GLY A 321 4.62 10.57 -2.07
C GLY A 321 6.05 10.26 -2.52
N ASN A 322 6.45 10.72 -3.71
CA ASN A 322 7.83 10.58 -4.18
C ASN A 322 8.80 11.33 -3.25
N ARG A 323 8.50 12.56 -2.83
CA ARG A 323 9.35 13.29 -1.87
C ARG A 323 9.49 12.57 -0.54
N ALA A 324 8.40 11.98 -0.02
CA ALA A 324 8.43 11.22 1.22
C ALA A 324 9.26 9.92 1.07
N LEU A 325 9.14 9.24 -0.07
CA LEU A 325 9.97 8.10 -0.43
C LEU A 325 11.45 8.47 -0.50
N ASP A 326 11.78 9.52 -1.26
CA ASP A 326 13.15 10.01 -1.42
C ASP A 326 13.75 10.38 -0.05
N PHE A 327 12.98 11.05 0.80
CA PHE A 327 13.40 11.38 2.15
C PHE A 327 13.60 10.12 3.02
N THR A 328 12.72 9.12 2.92
CA THR A 328 12.84 7.88 3.70
C THR A 328 14.05 7.06 3.25
N VAL A 329 14.30 6.98 1.94
CA VAL A 329 15.49 6.32 1.38
C VAL A 329 16.75 7.07 1.80
N LEU A 330 16.77 8.40 1.71
CA LEU A 330 17.91 9.22 2.14
C LEU A 330 18.15 9.07 3.65
N ALA A 331 17.11 9.21 4.47
CA ALA A 331 17.21 9.11 5.93
C ALA A 331 17.67 7.72 6.37
N SER A 332 17.15 6.65 5.76
CA SER A 332 17.60 5.28 6.04
C SER A 332 19.05 5.06 5.60
N THR A 333 19.47 5.61 4.46
CA THR A 333 20.86 5.55 3.97
C THR A 333 21.81 6.31 4.90
N VAL A 334 21.44 7.51 5.35
CA VAL A 334 22.22 8.33 6.29
C VAL A 334 22.32 7.66 7.65
N CYS A 335 21.19 7.20 8.21
CA CYS A 335 21.20 6.45 9.47
C CYS A 335 22.09 5.21 9.37
N PHE A 336 22.02 4.51 8.25
CA PHE A 336 22.88 3.37 7.99
C PHE A 336 24.36 3.75 7.93
N GLY A 337 24.72 4.81 7.18
CA GLY A 337 26.09 5.31 7.10
C GLY A 337 26.66 5.70 8.47
N LEU A 338 25.83 6.31 9.33
CA LEU A 338 26.21 6.67 10.70
C LEU A 338 26.44 5.43 11.58
N VAL A 339 25.58 4.42 11.48
CA VAL A 339 25.74 3.15 12.21
C VAL A 339 27.03 2.44 11.76
N ALA A 340 27.26 2.35 10.45
CA ALA A 340 28.48 1.76 9.90
C ALA A 340 29.74 2.52 10.34
N ALA A 341 29.72 3.84 10.30
CA ALA A 341 30.83 4.68 10.76
C ALA A 341 31.11 4.51 12.26
N ALA A 342 30.07 4.44 13.09
CA ALA A 342 30.21 4.18 14.52
C ALA A 342 30.84 2.80 14.79
N GLN A 343 30.43 1.77 14.05
CA GLN A 343 31.03 0.44 14.17
C GLN A 343 32.49 0.42 13.73
N LEU A 344 32.81 1.02 12.58
CA LEU A 344 34.19 1.18 12.11
C LEU A 344 35.06 1.92 13.12
N HIS A 345 34.55 3.01 13.71
CA HIS A 345 35.25 3.75 14.75
C HIS A 345 35.48 2.90 16.00
N THR A 346 34.50 2.09 16.40
CA THR A 346 34.63 1.19 17.56
C THR A 346 35.73 0.15 17.30
N ILE A 347 35.72 -0.48 16.12
CA ILE A 347 36.74 -1.44 15.69
C ILE A 347 38.14 -0.79 15.66
N TRP A 348 38.24 0.42 15.10
CA TRP A 348 39.50 1.15 15.02
C TRP A 348 40.02 1.63 16.38
N SER A 349 39.13 2.07 17.27
CA SER A 349 39.50 2.49 18.63
C SER A 349 40.02 1.31 19.46
N LEU A 350 39.44 0.12 19.26
CA LEU A 350 39.92 -1.12 19.87
C LEU A 350 41.29 -1.48 19.32
N SER A 351 41.50 -1.45 17.99
CA SER A 351 42.81 -1.76 17.40
C SER A 351 43.90 -0.77 17.83
N ALA A 352 43.59 0.52 17.97
CA ALA A 352 44.53 1.53 18.45
C ALA A 352 44.96 1.31 19.91
N ARG A 353 44.02 0.96 20.80
CA ARG A 353 44.35 0.61 22.20
C ARG A 353 45.23 -0.63 22.28
N TYR A 354 44.99 -1.63 21.42
CA TYR A 354 45.86 -2.81 21.35
C TYR A 354 47.28 -2.45 20.90
N ALA A 355 47.44 -1.57 19.91
CA ALA A 355 48.76 -1.14 19.43
C ALA A 355 49.58 -0.39 20.50
N GLN A 356 48.93 0.40 21.38
CA GLN A 356 49.62 1.07 22.48
C GLN A 356 50.12 0.09 23.56
N CYS A 357 49.38 -0.98 23.83
CA CYS A 357 49.82 -2.01 24.77
C CYS A 357 51.01 -2.82 24.24
N GLU A 358 51.16 -2.98 22.92
CA GLU A 358 52.31 -3.68 22.31
C GLU A 358 53.63 -2.89 22.42
N GLY A 359 53.58 -1.56 22.62
CA GLY A 359 54.80 -0.75 22.80
C GLY A 359 55.40 -0.78 24.20
N LEU A 360 54.76 -1.48 25.15
CA LEU A 360 55.13 -1.54 26.57
C LEU A 360 55.68 -2.91 27.00
N TRP A 361 55.82 -3.85 26.06
CA TRP A 361 56.48 -5.16 26.22
C TRP A 361 57.66 -5.24 25.26
#